data_AF-A0ABD4ZHN4-F1
#
_entry.id   AF-A0ABD4ZHN4-F1
#
_cell.length_a   1.000
_cell.length_b   1.000
_cell.length_c   1.000
_cell.angle_alpha   90.00
_cell.angle_beta   90.00
_cell.angle_gamma   90.00
#
_symmetry.space_group_name_H-M   'P 1'
#
loop_
_entity.id
_entity.type
_entity.pdbx_description
1 polymer ?
#
loop_
_entity_poly.entity_id
_entity_poly.type
_entity_poly.pdbx_seq_one_letter_code
_entity_poly.pdbx_strand_id
1 'polypeptide(L)' 'MGKPAVTHYRIMEHFRVHTRLRLRLETGRTHQIRVHMAHITHPLVGDPVYGGRPRPPKGASEAFISMLRKFDR' A
#
# COMPACT_ATOMS: atom_id res chain seq x y z
N MET A 1 10.35 5.81 22.37
CA MET A 1 9.77 4.45 22.42
C MET A 1 8.46 4.44 21.66
N GLY A 2 8.23 3.43 20.81
CA GLY A 2 6.96 3.29 20.09
C GLY A 2 5.82 2.86 21.02
N LYS A 3 4.58 3.24 20.71
CA LYS A 3 3.39 2.73 21.40
C LYS A 3 3.02 1.36 20.81
N PRO A 4 2.56 0.39 21.62
CA PRO A 4 2.03 -0.87 21.10
C PRO A 4 0.93 -0.61 20.05
N ALA A 5 1.02 -1.33 18.94
CA ALA A 5 0.13 -1.23 17.82
C ALA A 5 -0.15 -2.61 17.22
N VAL A 6 -1.43 -2.98 17.10
CA VAL A 6 -1.85 -4.30 16.61
C VAL A 6 -2.92 -4.14 15.53
N THR A 7 -2.63 -4.72 14.36
CA THR A 7 -3.49 -4.74 13.17
C THR A 7 -3.60 -6.18 12.68
N HIS A 8 -4.81 -6.72 12.65
CA HIS A 8 -5.11 -8.03 12.08
C HIS A 8 -5.50 -7.85 10.62
N TYR A 9 -5.03 -8.72 9.72
CA TYR A 9 -5.42 -8.70 8.32
C TYR A 9 -5.84 -10.08 7.81
N ARG A 10 -6.73 -10.10 6.83
CA ARG A 10 -7.12 -11.29 6.06
C ARG A 10 -7.13 -10.95 4.58
N ILE A 11 -6.71 -11.89 3.76
CA ILE A 11 -6.78 -11.76 2.31
C ILE A 11 -8.22 -12.03 1.88
N MET A 12 -8.80 -11.09 1.13
CA MET A 12 -10.13 -11.24 0.56
C MET A 12 -10.08 -11.66 -0.91
N GLU A 13 -9.05 -11.24 -1.63
CA GLU A 13 -8.91 -11.48 -3.07
C GLU A 13 -7.46 -11.23 -3.51
N HIS A 14 -6.97 -12.07 -4.42
CA HIS A 14 -5.66 -11.92 -5.06
C HIS A 14 -5.83 -11.33 -6.46
N PHE A 15 -5.04 -10.30 -6.76
CA PHE A 15 -4.85 -9.79 -8.12
C PHE A 15 -3.42 -10.08 -8.58
N ARG A 16 -3.15 -9.82 -9.86
CA ARG A 16 -1.84 -10.13 -10.48
C ARG A 16 -0.65 -9.50 -9.75
N VAL A 17 -0.77 -8.26 -9.27
CA VAL A 17 0.31 -7.54 -8.57
C VAL A 17 -0.18 -6.78 -7.32
N HIS A 18 -1.43 -7.03 -6.90
CA HIS A 18 -2.08 -6.38 -5.76
C HIS A 18 -2.92 -7.40 -4.98
N THR A 19 -3.26 -7.09 -3.74
CA THR A 19 -4.10 -7.95 -2.89
C THR A 19 -5.15 -7.11 -2.17
N ARG A 20 -6.41 -7.54 -2.19
CA ARG A 20 -7.49 -6.91 -1.43
C ARG A 20 -7.50 -7.46 -0.01
N LEU A 21 -7.42 -6.57 0.99
CA LEU A 21 -7.31 -6.96 2.41
C LEU A 21 -8.51 -6.51 3.25
N ARG A 22 -9.00 -7.46 4.06
CA ARG A 22 -9.77 -7.34 5.30
C ARG A 22 -8.92 -6.86 6.47
N LEU A 23 -9.02 -5.63 6.97
CA LEU A 23 -8.28 -5.22 8.19
C LEU A 23 -9.21 -5.09 9.42
N ARG A 24 -8.72 -5.49 10.60
CA ARG A 24 -9.33 -5.23 11.90
C ARG A 24 -8.29 -4.65 12.85
N LEU A 25 -8.65 -3.53 13.49
CA LEU A 25 -7.80 -2.85 14.45
C LEU A 25 -8.09 -3.33 15.86
N GLU A 26 -7.04 -3.65 16.61
CA GLU A 26 -7.09 -3.81 18.06
C GLU A 26 -6.63 -2.52 18.76
N THR A 27 -5.74 -1.76 18.10
CA THR A 27 -5.36 -0.39 18.48
C THR A 27 -5.58 0.58 17.33
N GLY A 28 -5.75 1.87 17.64
CA GLY A 28 -5.96 2.94 16.63
C GLY A 28 -4.88 4.02 16.65
N ARG A 29 -3.61 3.68 16.40
CA ARG A 29 -2.52 4.67 16.32
C ARG A 29 -2.57 5.47 15.02
N THR A 30 -2.01 6.67 15.01
CA THR A 30 -1.89 7.51 13.81
C THR A 30 -1.18 6.75 12.70
N HIS A 31 -1.76 6.75 11.49
CA HIS A 31 -1.25 6.06 10.31
C HIS A 31 -0.99 4.54 10.49
N GLN A 32 -1.52 3.90 11.54
CA GLN A 32 -1.16 2.53 11.91
C GLN A 32 -1.25 1.54 10.76
N ILE A 33 -2.38 1.54 10.03
CA ILE A 33 -2.56 0.63 8.87
C ILE A 33 -1.49 0.89 7.82
N ARG A 34 -1.29 2.14 7.42
CA ARG A 34 -0.35 2.55 6.37
C ARG A 34 1.07 2.11 6.71
N VAL A 35 1.51 2.40 7.94
CA VAL A 35 2.85 2.04 8.44
C VAL A 35 3.01 0.52 8.53
N HIS A 36 2.03 -0.21 9.07
CA HIS A 36 2.11 -1.67 9.18
C HIS A 36 2.19 -2.34 7.81
N MET A 37 1.37 -1.90 6.85
CA MET A 37 1.35 -2.44 5.49
C MET A 37 2.67 -2.16 4.77
N ALA A 38 3.22 -0.95 4.92
CA ALA A 38 4.53 -0.62 4.38
C ALA A 38 5.68 -1.41 5.04
N HIS A 39 5.60 -1.63 6.36
CA HIS A 39 6.60 -2.40 7.11
C HIS A 39 6.70 -3.85 6.61
N ILE A 40 5.58 -4.48 6.27
CA ILE A 40 5.56 -5.83 5.68
C ILE A 40 5.81 -5.84 4.17
N THR A 41 6.33 -4.76 3.58
CA THR A 41 6.61 -4.60 2.13
C THR A 41 5.39 -4.61 1.20
N HIS A 42 4.19 -4.46 1.75
CA HIS A 42 2.92 -4.42 1.00
C HIS A 42 2.18 -3.09 1.24
N PRO A 43 2.77 -1.93 0.89
CA PRO A 43 2.15 -0.65 1.19
C PRO A 43 0.83 -0.46 0.43
N LEU A 44 -0.03 0.41 0.96
CA LEU A 44 -1.32 0.71 0.34
C LEU A 44 -1.13 1.39 -1.02
N VAL A 45 -1.91 0.94 -2.00
CA VAL A 45 -1.94 1.55 -3.33
C VAL A 45 -2.36 3.01 -3.23
N GLY A 46 -1.61 3.90 -3.87
CA GLY A 46 -1.90 5.34 -3.89
C GLY A 46 -1.40 6.11 -2.67
N ASP A 47 -0.82 5.45 -1.66
CA ASP A 47 -0.30 6.14 -0.48
C ASP A 47 0.88 7.07 -0.85
N PRO A 48 0.75 8.40 -0.69
CA PRO A 48 1.79 9.34 -1.12
C PRO A 48 3.01 9.36 -0.19
N VAL A 49 2.88 8.85 1.04
CA VAL A 49 3.92 8.90 2.07
C VAL A 49 4.66 7.56 2.16
N TYR A 50 3.91 6.45 2.24
CA TYR A 50 4.46 5.12 2.48
C TYR A 50 4.35 4.18 1.26
N GLY A 51 3.63 4.59 0.20
CA GLY A 51 3.36 3.80 -1.01
C GLY A 51 4.52 3.67 -1.99
N GLY A 52 5.60 4.42 -1.78
CA GLY A 52 6.73 4.48 -2.70
C GLY A 52 6.35 4.91 -4.11
N ARG A 53 7.31 4.77 -5.04
CA ARG A 53 7.04 5.00 -6.47
C ARG A 53 6.13 3.88 -6.99
N PRO A 54 5.11 4.20 -7.81
CA PRO A 54 4.26 3.18 -8.41
C PRO A 54 5.13 2.19 -9.19
N ARG A 55 4.82 0.88 -9.05
CA ARG A 55 5.47 -0.20 -9.80
C ARG A 55 4.68 -0.44 -11.09
N PRO A 56 5.08 0.13 -12.23
CA PRO A 56 4.40 -0.13 -13.49
C PRO A 56 4.45 -1.63 -13.83
N PRO A 57 3.42 -2.17 -14.50
CA PRO A 57 3.44 -3.54 -15.00
C PRO A 57 4.66 -3.79 -15.90
N LYS A 58 5.20 -5.02 -15.89
CA LYS A 58 6.21 -5.43 -16.87
C LYS A 58 5.63 -5.28 -18.28
N GLY A 59 6.32 -4.53 -19.15
CA GLY A 59 5.87 -4.24 -20.53
C GLY A 59 4.98 -2.99 -20.68
N ALA A 60 4.84 -2.16 -19.64
CA ALA A 60 4.17 -0.88 -19.78
C ALA A 60 4.89 0.06 -20.76
N SER A 61 4.12 0.78 -21.59
CA SER A 61 4.69 1.77 -22.52
C SER A 61 5.28 2.96 -21.76
N GLU A 62 6.32 3.59 -22.32
CA GLU A 62 6.92 4.81 -21.76
C GLU A 62 5.89 5.94 -21.57
N ALA A 63 4.92 6.05 -22.49
CA ALA A 63 3.80 6.98 -22.38
C ALA A 63 2.94 6.70 -21.14
N PHE A 64 2.63 5.42 -20.87
CA PHE A 64 1.88 5.02 -19.68
C PHE A 64 2.67 5.27 -18.40
N ILE A 65 3.98 4.95 -18.38
CA ILE A 65 4.84 5.21 -17.22
C ILE A 65 4.94 6.71 -16.92
N SER A 66 5.07 7.54 -17.95
CA SER A 66 5.11 9.00 -17.83
C SER A 66 3.79 9.56 -17.28
N MET A 67 2.65 9.09 -17.79
CA MET A 67 1.33 9.48 -17.29
C MET A 67 1.13 9.05 -15.83
N LEU A 68 1.51 7.82 -15.49
CA LEU A 68 1.38 7.26 -14.15
C LEU A 68 2.27 8.01 -13.12
N ARG A 69 3.42 8.54 -13.55
CA ARG A 69 4.31 9.37 -12.72
C ARG A 69 3.82 10.81 -12.56
N LYS A 70 3.13 11.35 -13.57
CA LYS A 70 2.58 12.72 -13.59
C LYS A 70 1.16 12.82 -13.04
N PHE A 71 0.56 11.71 -12.65
CA PHE A 71 -0.77 11.70 -12.04
C PHE A 71 -0.67 12.30 -10.63
N ASP A 72 -1.11 13.54 -10.47
CA ASP A 72 -1.20 14.22 -9.17
C ASP A 72 -2.10 13.44 -8.22
N ARG A 73 -1.68 13.35 -6.95
CA ARG A 73 -2.35 12.61 -5.86
C ARG A 73 -2.85 13.54 -4.79
#